data_AF-A6WF40-F1
#
_entry.id   AF-A6WF40-F1
#
_cell.length_a   1.000
_cell.length_b   1.000
_cell.length_c   1.000
_cell.angle_alpha   90.00
_cell.angle_beta   90.00
_cell.angle_gamma   90.00
#
_symmetry.space_group_name_H-M   'P 1'
#
loop_
_entity.id
_entity.type
_entity.pdbx_description
1 polymer ?
#
loop_
_entity_poly.entity_id
_entity_poly.type
_entity_poly.pdbx_seq_one_letter_code
_entity_poly.pdbx_strand_id
1 'polypeptide(L)' 'MVLSKPASWFLVLFGVWSWFIWPNFLRNIWGDPRSFEDGPQPFFLVHLVLVVVSLVLGTAIALLGVRGLRGWARPTREDR' A
#
# COMPACT_ATOMS: atom_id res chain seq x y z
N MET A 1 20.62 -0.81 8.91
CA MET A 1 20.17 0.47 9.50
C MET A 1 18.77 0.27 10.08
N VAL A 2 18.51 0.73 11.31
CA VAL A 2 17.17 0.66 11.93
C VAL A 2 16.37 1.88 11.48
N LEU A 3 15.16 1.68 10.93
CA LEU A 3 14.26 2.78 10.56
C LEU A 3 13.89 3.61 11.79
N SER A 4 13.92 4.94 11.71
CA SER A 4 13.46 5.79 12.83
C SER A 4 11.96 5.62 13.11
N LYS A 5 11.51 5.96 14.33
CA LYS A 5 10.09 5.88 14.71
C LYS A 5 9.18 6.75 13.81
N PRO A 6 9.53 8.00 13.46
CA PRO A 6 8.75 8.80 12.51
C PRO A 6 8.69 8.17 11.12
N ALA A 7 9.82 7.66 10.61
CA ALA A 7 9.85 7.01 9.31
C ALA A 7 9.01 5.72 9.29
N SER A 8 9.03 4.94 10.38
CA SER A 8 8.19 3.74 10.50
C SER A 8 6.70 4.07 10.45
N TRP A 9 6.27 5.12 11.15
CA TRP A 9 4.88 5.62 11.07
C TRP A 9 4.52 6.12 9.68
N PHE A 10 5.42 6.84 9.02
CA PHE A 10 5.23 7.28 7.65
C PHE A 10 4.95 6.09 6.72
N LEU A 11 5.70 4.99 6.83
CA LEU A 11 5.46 3.79 6.02
C LEU A 11 4.09 3.16 6.29
N VAL A 12 3.65 3.10 7.55
CA VAL A 12 2.31 2.60 7.90
C VAL A 12 1.22 3.48 7.29
N LEU A 13 1.32 4.80 7.50
CA LEU A 13 0.34 5.76 6.97
C LEU A 13 0.30 5.74 5.45
N PHE A 14 1.45 5.63 4.79
CA PHE A 14 1.53 5.52 3.33
C PHE A 14 0.83 4.27 2.81
N GLY A 15 1.02 3.13 3.48
CA GLY A 15 0.32 1.90 3.11
C GLY A 15 -1.19 1.99 3.31
N VAL A 16 -1.64 2.58 4.42
CA VAL A 16 -3.08 2.86 4.67
C VAL A 16 -3.66 3.78 3.60
N TRP A 17 -2.97 4.88 3.31
CA TRP A 17 -3.36 5.81 2.24
C TRP A 17 -3.47 5.12 0.88
N SER A 18 -2.51 4.25 0.54
CA SER A 18 -2.54 3.46 -0.69
C SER A 18 -3.81 2.59 -0.77
N TRP A 19 -4.23 1.98 0.34
CA TRP A 19 -5.47 1.22 0.43
C TRP A 19 -6.74 2.05 0.28
N PHE A 20 -6.69 3.37 0.52
CA PHE A 20 -7.80 4.26 0.19
C PHE A 20 -7.79 4.68 -1.29
N ILE A 21 -6.63 5.01 -1.85
CA ILE A 21 -6.55 5.54 -3.22
C ILE A 21 -6.86 4.47 -4.26
N TRP A 22 -6.21 3.31 -4.18
CA TRP A 22 -6.25 2.33 -5.28
C TRP A 22 -7.62 1.68 -5.50
N PRO A 23 -8.40 1.29 -4.48
CA PRO A 23 -9.75 0.78 -4.68
C PRO A 23 -10.72 1.84 -5.22
N ASN A 24 -10.58 3.09 -4.79
CA ASN A 24 -11.39 4.19 -5.33
C ASN A 24 -11.03 4.48 -6.78
N PHE A 25 -9.74 4.47 -7.12
CA PHE A 25 -9.27 4.56 -8.49
C PHE A 25 -9.82 3.41 -9.36
N LEU A 26 -9.75 2.16 -8.89
CA LEU A 26 -10.29 1.01 -9.63
C LEU A 26 -11.81 1.14 -9.85
N ARG A 27 -12.56 1.63 -8.86
CA ARG A 27 -14.00 1.89 -9.01
C ARG A 27 -14.27 2.91 -10.13
N ASN A 28 -13.48 3.97 -10.21
CA ASN A 28 -13.61 4.97 -11.27
C ASN A 28 -13.28 4.38 -12.64
N ILE A 29 -12.20 3.59 -12.75
CA ILE A 29 -11.84 2.90 -13.99
C ILE A 29 -12.94 1.92 -14.40
N TRP A 30 -13.48 1.14 -13.47
CA TRP A 30 -14.57 0.21 -13.76
C TRP A 30 -15.80 0.91 -14.37
N GLY A 31 -16.09 2.15 -13.95
CA GLY A 31 -17.19 2.95 -14.52
C GLY A 31 -16.86 3.70 -15.82
N ASP A 32 -15.61 3.66 -16.30
CA ASP A 32 -15.19 4.34 -17.52
C ASP A 32 -15.70 3.60 -18.77
N PRO A 33 -16.28 4.30 -19.78
CA PRO A 33 -16.77 3.67 -21.00
C PRO A 33 -15.74 2.83 -21.77
N ARG A 34 -14.44 3.11 -21.60
CA ARG A 34 -13.35 2.38 -22.27
C ARG A 34 -13.03 1.04 -21.60
N SER A 35 -13.61 0.76 -20.43
CA SER A 35 -13.26 -0.44 -19.65
C SER A 35 -13.94 -1.70 -20.17
N PHE A 36 -15.15 -1.55 -20.70
CA PHE A 36 -16.00 -2.65 -21.12
C PHE A 36 -16.70 -2.31 -22.43
N GLU A 37 -16.49 -3.15 -23.44
CA GLU A 37 -17.32 -3.23 -24.65
C GLU A 37 -17.90 -4.65 -24.69
N ASP A 38 -17.43 -5.52 -25.59
CA ASP A 38 -17.77 -6.95 -25.63
C ASP A 38 -16.98 -7.81 -24.62
N GLY A 39 -16.48 -7.17 -23.54
CA GLY A 39 -15.62 -7.78 -22.52
C GLY A 39 -14.60 -6.81 -21.94
N PRO A 40 -13.72 -7.30 -21.04
CA PRO A 40 -12.67 -6.49 -20.43
C PRO A 40 -11.67 -5.99 -21.48
N GLN A 41 -11.55 -4.68 -21.59
CA GLN A 41 -10.64 -4.06 -22.55
C GLN A 41 -9.21 -3.95 -21.98
N PRO A 42 -8.17 -3.85 -22.83
CA PRO A 42 -6.79 -3.62 -22.39
C PRO A 42 -6.65 -2.41 -21.46
N PHE A 43 -7.45 -1.35 -21.68
CA PHE A 43 -7.54 -0.21 -20.78
C PHE A 43 -7.87 -0.66 -19.35
N PHE A 44 -8.93 -1.43 -19.15
CA PHE A 44 -9.29 -1.95 -17.84
C PHE A 44 -8.22 -2.88 -17.27
N LEU A 45 -7.71 -3.82 -18.07
CA LEU A 45 -6.78 -4.85 -17.62
C LEU A 45 -5.45 -4.26 -17.12
N VAL A 46 -4.88 -3.28 -17.81
CA VAL A 46 -3.64 -2.62 -17.38
C VAL A 46 -3.85 -1.92 -16.04
N HIS A 47 -4.96 -1.20 -15.88
CA HIS A 47 -5.25 -0.51 -14.62
C HIS A 47 -5.55 -1.48 -13.48
N LEU A 48 -6.22 -2.61 -13.76
CA LEU A 48 -6.44 -3.66 -12.77
C LEU A 48 -5.10 -4.22 -12.27
N VAL A 49 -4.17 -4.55 -13.17
CA VAL A 49 -2.82 -5.01 -12.80
C VAL A 49 -2.09 -3.95 -11.99
N LEU A 50 -2.11 -2.69 -12.42
CA LEU A 50 -1.49 -1.57 -11.69
C LEU A 50 -2.06 -1.45 -10.26
N VAL A 51 -3.38 -1.57 -10.09
CA VAL A 51 -4.04 -1.53 -8.78
C VAL A 51 -3.58 -2.70 -7.91
N VAL A 52 -3.61 -3.93 -8.43
CA VAL A 52 -3.24 -5.13 -7.66
C VAL A 52 -1.78 -5.06 -7.21
N VAL A 53 -0.86 -4.75 -8.13
CA VAL A 53 0.57 -4.61 -7.81
C VAL A 53 0.78 -3.51 -6.77
N SER A 54 0.12 -2.36 -6.95
CA SER A 54 0.25 -1.24 -6.01
C SER A 54 -0.29 -1.55 -4.62
N LEU A 55 -1.39 -2.30 -4.51
CA LEU A 55 -1.92 -2.76 -3.22
C LEU A 55 -0.98 -3.74 -2.52
N VAL A 56 -0.36 -4.66 -3.27
CA VAL A 56 0.66 -5.58 -2.73
C VAL A 56 1.85 -4.78 -2.20
N LEU A 57 2.37 -3.83 -2.98
CA LEU A 57 3.48 -2.97 -2.57
C LEU A 57 3.12 -2.11 -1.35
N GLY A 58 1.95 -1.46 -1.37
CA GLY A 58 1.45 -0.66 -0.24
C GLY A 58 1.31 -1.48 1.04
N THR A 59 0.84 -2.73 0.92
CA THR A 59 0.76 -3.66 2.05
C THR A 59 2.15 -4.05 2.55
N ALA A 60 3.08 -4.39 1.66
CA ALA A 60 4.45 -4.71 2.04
C ALA A 60 5.12 -3.53 2.77
N ILE A 61 4.94 -2.31 2.27
CA ILE A 61 5.42 -1.07 2.89
C ILE A 61 4.80 -0.87 4.30
N ALA A 62 3.48 -1.04 4.43
CA ALA A 62 2.81 -0.95 5.74
C ALA A 62 3.40 -1.96 6.74
N LEU A 63 3.61 -3.20 6.30
CA LEU A 63 4.18 -4.26 7.11
C LEU A 63 5.63 -3.98 7.53
N LEU A 64 6.43 -3.34 6.67
CA LEU A 64 7.77 -2.86 7.03
C LEU A 64 7.71 -1.78 8.10
N GLY A 65 6.77 -0.83 7.98
CA GLY A 65 6.51 0.18 9.00
C GLY A 65 6.13 -0.44 10.35
N VAL A 66 5.21 -1.40 10.36
CA VAL A 66 4.81 -2.13 11.58
C VAL A 66 5.99 -2.88 12.20
N ARG A 67 6.83 -3.54 11.38
CA ARG A 67 8.05 -4.20 11.85
C ARG A 67 9.04 -3.22 12.46
N GLY A 68 9.20 -2.04 11.85
CA GLY A 68 10.01 -0.94 12.40
C GLY A 68 9.52 -0.53 13.79
N LEU A 69 8.21 -0.28 13.94
CA LEU A 69 7.61 0.08 15.24
C LEU A 69 7.79 -1.01 16.30
N ARG A 70 7.65 -2.29 15.93
CA ARG A 70 7.88 -3.43 16.84
C ARG A 70 9.35 -3.63 17.22
N GLY A 71 10.27 -3.33 16.31
CA GLY A 71 11.72 -3.36 16.57
C GLY A 71 12.14 -2.34 17.62
N TRP A 72 11.54 -1.15 17.58
CA TRP A 72 11.69 -0.12 18.63
C TRP A 72 10.99 -0.46 19.94
N ALA A 73 9.95 -1.29 19.92
CA ALA A 73 9.23 -1.70 21.11
C ALA A 73 9.98 -2.73 21.97
N ARG A 74 11.10 -3.29 21.48
CA ARG A 74 12.03 -4.00 22.36
C ARG A 74 12.71 -2.96 23.23
N PRO A 75 12.48 -2.95 24.56
CA PRO A 75 13.26 -2.09 25.42
C PRO A 75 14.72 -2.46 25.19
N THR A 76 15.55 -1.51 24.81
CA THR A 76 16.93 -1.54 25.25
C THR A 76 16.84 -1.61 26.76
N ARG A 77 16.96 -2.83 27.29
CA ARG A 77 17.36 -3.06 28.66
C ARG A 77 18.83 -2.65 28.71
N GLU A 78 19.04 -1.34 28.60
CA GLU A 78 20.30 -0.72 28.99
C GLU A 78 20.39 -0.96 30.50
N ASP A 79 21.55 -1.46 30.89
CA ASP A 79 21.93 -1.92 32.20
C ASP A 79 21.77 -0.83 33.27
N ARG A 80 21.72 -1.26 34.53
CA ARG A 80 21.67 -0.40 35.72
C ARG A 80 22.89 0.50 35.87
#